data_AF-A0A955I4B7-F1
#
_entry.id   AF-A0A955I4B7-F1
#
_cell.length_a   1.000
_cell.length_b   1.000
_cell.length_c   1.000
_cell.angle_alpha   90.00
_cell.angle_beta   90.00
_cell.angle_gamma   90.00
#
_symmetry.space_group_name_H-M   'P 1'
#
loop_
_entity.id
_entity.type
_entity.pdbx_description
1 polymer ?
#
loop_
_entity_poly.entity_id
_entity_poly.type
_entity_poly.pdbx_seq_one_letter_code
_entity_poly.pdbx_strand_id
1 'polypeptide(L)'
;MEALYHYLISPEFKAKIENIVEAFQTMKDDLDREKRAMEKMWSAREKQLSRVIDNTARLYGDMQGLIGSKLEKVDYLELESGE
;
A
#
# COMPACT_ATOMS: atom_id res chain seq x y z
N MET A 1 -17.31 39.51 -25.36
CA MET A 1 -17.70 39.04 -24.01
C MET A 1 -19.04 38.33 -24.03
N GLU A 2 -20.04 38.87 -24.73
CA GLU A 2 -21.40 38.31 -24.83
C GLU A 2 -21.43 36.84 -25.32
N ALA A 3 -20.64 36.48 -26.33
CA ALA A 3 -20.57 35.09 -26.83
C ALA A 3 -20.04 34.08 -25.79
N LEU A 4 -19.06 34.47 -24.96
CA LEU A 4 -18.56 33.61 -23.88
C LEU A 4 -19.61 33.44 -22.78
N TYR A 5 -20.27 34.54 -22.41
CA TYR A 5 -21.36 34.49 -21.44
C TYR A 5 -22.50 33.57 -21.90
N HIS A 6 -22.94 33.73 -23.15
CA HIS A 6 -23.96 32.85 -23.73
C HIS A 6 -23.53 31.38 -23.77
N TYR A 7 -22.26 31.11 -24.05
CA TYR A 7 -21.73 29.76 -24.01
C TYR A 7 -21.75 29.18 -22.58
N LEU A 8 -21.31 29.92 -21.57
CA LEU A 8 -21.27 29.44 -20.18
C LEU A 8 -22.65 29.09 -19.61
N ILE A 9 -23.72 29.71 -20.10
CA ILE A 9 -25.10 29.40 -19.70
C ILE A 9 -25.79 28.41 -20.65
N SER A 10 -25.07 27.93 -21.67
CA SER A 10 -25.66 27.09 -22.70
C SER A 10 -25.80 25.63 -22.26
N PRO A 11 -26.78 24.88 -22.80
CA PRO A 11 -26.89 23.44 -22.56
C PRO A 11 -25.62 22.67 -22.95
N GLU A 12 -24.92 23.12 -24.00
CA GLU A 12 -23.69 22.49 -24.48
C GLU A 12 -22.54 22.62 -23.46
N PHE A 13 -22.41 23.77 -22.79
CA PHE A 13 -21.42 23.92 -21.73
C PHE A 13 -21.75 23.01 -20.53
N LYS A 14 -23.02 22.98 -20.12
CA LYS A 14 -23.48 22.08 -19.04
C LYS A 14 -23.18 20.62 -19.36
N ALA A 15 -23.52 20.14 -20.57
CA ALA A 15 -23.25 18.77 -20.99
C ALA A 15 -21.74 18.43 -20.96
N LYS A 16 -20.86 19.37 -21.34
CA LYS A 16 -19.42 19.17 -21.21
C LYS A 16 -18.98 19.02 -19.75
N ILE A 17 -19.50 19.84 -18.84
CA ILE A 17 -19.20 19.71 -17.41
C ILE A 17 -19.72 18.39 -16.86
N GLU A 18 -20.92 17.96 -17.23
CA GLU A 18 -21.50 16.68 -16.81
C GLU A 18 -20.62 15.51 -17.26
N ASN A 19 -20.17 15.48 -18.52
CA ASN A 19 -19.24 14.45 -19.01
C ASN A 19 -17.92 14.43 -18.24
N ILE A 20 -17.38 15.60 -17.89
CA ILE A 20 -16.16 15.71 -17.08
C ILE A 20 -16.40 15.15 -15.66
N VAL A 21 -17.54 15.48 -15.06
CA VAL A 21 -17.93 14.99 -13.73
C VAL A 21 -18.09 13.48 -13.73
N GLU A 22 -18.75 12.90 -14.73
CA GLU A 22 -18.91 11.44 -14.89
C GLU A 22 -17.55 10.73 -15.03
N ALA A 23 -16.63 11.29 -15.82
CA ALA A 23 -15.29 10.76 -15.96
C ALA A 23 -14.53 10.75 -14.62
N PHE A 24 -14.60 11.84 -13.85
CA PHE A 24 -13.94 11.91 -12.54
C PHE A 24 -14.58 10.99 -11.49
N GLN A 25 -15.91 10.82 -11.51
CA GLN A 25 -16.58 9.86 -10.64
C GLN A 25 -16.14 8.43 -10.94
N THR A 26 -16.10 8.07 -12.22
CA THR A 26 -15.61 6.75 -12.67
C THR A 26 -14.18 6.50 -12.20
N MET A 27 -13.28 7.47 -12.44
CA MET A 27 -11.89 7.37 -11.99
C MET A 27 -11.77 7.25 -10.46
N LYS A 28 -12.62 7.94 -9.70
CA LYS A 28 -12.61 7.87 -8.24
C LYS A 28 -13.06 6.50 -7.74
N ASP A 29 -14.10 5.94 -8.36
CA ASP A 29 -14.62 4.62 -8.01
C ASP A 29 -13.60 3.51 -8.33
N ASP A 30 -12.93 3.61 -9.47
CA ASP A 30 -11.86 2.67 -9.84
C ASP A 30 -10.69 2.75 -8.85
N LEU A 31 -10.25 3.96 -8.49
CA LEU A 31 -9.20 4.15 -7.49
C LEU A 31 -9.58 3.54 -6.13
N ASP A 32 -10.84 3.69 -5.70
CA ASP A 32 -11.31 3.12 -4.43
C ASP A 32 -11.47 1.59 -4.49
N ARG A 33 -11.71 1.01 -5.67
CA ARG A 33 -11.65 -0.44 -5.88
C ARG A 33 -10.21 -0.94 -5.82
N GLU A 34 -9.29 -0.26 -6.49
CA GLU A 34 -7.86 -0.58 -6.47
C GLU A 34 -7.31 -0.56 -5.05
N LYS A 35 -7.58 0.52 -4.29
CA LYS A 35 -7.15 0.62 -2.88
C LYS A 35 -7.60 -0.58 -2.05
N ARG A 36 -8.89 -0.94 -2.12
CA ARG A 36 -9.41 -2.10 -1.37
C ARG A 36 -8.78 -3.43 -1.80
N ALA A 37 -8.51 -3.61 -3.09
CA ALA A 37 -7.82 -4.80 -3.58
C ALA A 37 -6.36 -4.85 -3.09
N MET A 38 -5.67 -3.71 -3.11
CA MET A 38 -4.29 -3.59 -2.66
C MET A 38 -4.14 -3.82 -1.16
N GLU A 39 -5.04 -3.29 -0.32
CA GLU A 39 -5.05 -3.57 1.12
C GLU A 39 -5.12 -5.07 1.42
N LYS A 40 -5.99 -5.80 0.70
CA LYS A 40 -6.07 -7.27 0.82
C LYS A 40 -4.76 -7.95 0.41
N MET A 41 -4.13 -7.49 -0.66
CA MET A 41 -2.86 -8.05 -1.15
C MET A 41 -1.71 -7.76 -0.18
N TRP A 42 -1.63 -6.55 0.36
CA TRP A 42 -0.62 -6.17 1.35
C TRP A 42 -0.77 -6.99 2.62
N SER A 43 -1.98 -7.10 3.18
CA SER A 43 -2.22 -7.92 4.37
C SER A 43 -1.76 -9.38 4.20
N ALA A 44 -2.00 -9.98 3.02
CA ALA A 44 -1.53 -11.33 2.73
C ALA A 44 0.01 -11.42 2.68
N ARG A 45 0.67 -10.45 2.05
CA ARG A 45 2.14 -10.37 1.94
C ARG A 45 2.80 -10.11 3.28
N GLU A 46 2.25 -9.21 4.09
CA GLU A 46 2.72 -8.92 5.44
C GLU A 46 2.71 -10.19 6.30
N LYS A 47 1.62 -10.97 6.24
CA LYS A 47 1.53 -12.25 6.95
C LYS A 47 2.58 -13.26 6.48
N GLN A 48 2.85 -13.31 5.18
CA GLN A 48 3.90 -14.17 4.63
C GLN A 48 5.29 -13.73 5.10
N LEU A 49 5.58 -12.42 5.05
CA LEU A 49 6.85 -11.85 5.51
C LEU A 49 7.06 -12.11 7.00
N SER A 50 6.07 -11.84 7.85
CA SER A 50 6.13 -12.14 9.28
C SER A 50 6.43 -13.61 9.53
N ARG A 51 5.77 -14.54 8.83
CA ARG A 51 6.07 -15.97 8.95
C ARG A 51 7.52 -16.30 8.61
N VAL A 52 8.09 -15.72 7.56
CA VAL A 52 9.49 -15.98 7.17
C VAL A 52 10.46 -15.41 8.19
N ILE A 53 10.20 -14.19 8.68
CA ILE A 53 11.01 -13.54 9.72
C ILE A 53 11.00 -14.39 11.00
N ASP A 54 9.81 -14.76 11.48
CA ASP A 54 9.64 -15.57 12.69
C ASP A 54 10.37 -16.92 12.59
N ASN A 55 10.24 -17.61 11.45
CA ASN A 55 10.91 -18.89 11.25
C ASN A 55 12.43 -18.73 11.17
N THR A 56 12.92 -17.67 10.54
CA THR A 56 14.36 -17.37 10.48
C THR A 56 14.91 -17.08 11.86
N ALA A 57 14.21 -16.27 12.66
CA ALA A 57 14.61 -15.95 14.03
C ALA A 57 14.63 -17.21 14.92
N ARG A 58 13.60 -18.06 14.84
CA ARG A 58 13.55 -19.34 15.58
C ARG A 58 14.69 -20.27 15.18
N LEU A 59 14.89 -20.45 13.87
CA LEU A 59 15.96 -21.30 13.34
C LEU A 59 17.33 -20.81 13.82
N TYR A 60 17.57 -19.50 13.78
CA TYR A 60 18.81 -18.91 14.27
C TYR A 60 18.98 -19.11 15.78
N GLY A 61 17.93 -18.92 16.58
CA GLY A 61 17.94 -19.19 18.02
C GLY A 61 18.20 -20.67 18.35
N ASP A 62 17.58 -21.59 17.60
CA ASP A 62 17.81 -23.04 17.74
C ASP A 62 19.29 -23.38 17.47
N MET A 63 19.86 -22.82 16.40
CA MET A 63 21.29 -22.99 16.09
C MET A 63 22.18 -22.39 17.19
N GLN A 64 21.88 -21.19 17.67
CA GLN A 64 22.62 -20.55 18.76
C GLN A 64 22.57 -21.41 20.03
N GLY A 65 21.45 -22.07 20.32
CA GLY A 65 21.33 -23.03 21.43
C GLY A 65 22.20 -24.28 21.25
N LEU A 66 22.35 -24.78 20.02
CA LEU A 66 23.14 -25.97 19.71
C LEU A 66 24.65 -25.73 19.69
N ILE A 67 25.12 -24.65 19.07
CA ILE A 67 26.55 -24.39 18.87
C ILE A 67 27.10 -23.23 19.72
N GLY A 68 26.23 -22.56 20.49
CA GLY A 68 26.59 -21.51 21.43
C GLY A 68 27.23 -20.30 20.76
N SER A 69 28.20 -19.71 21.43
CA SER A 69 28.92 -18.49 21.01
C SER A 69 29.80 -18.64 19.77
N LYS A 70 29.77 -19.79 19.09
CA LYS A 70 30.47 -20.01 17.82
C LYS A 70 29.67 -19.53 16.60
N LEU A 71 28.35 -19.35 16.76
CA LEU A 71 27.53 -18.77 15.71
C LEU A 71 27.78 -17.25 15.66
N GLU A 72 28.10 -16.74 14.48
CA GLU A 72 28.26 -15.30 14.26
C GLU A 72 26.92 -14.58 14.45
N LYS A 73 26.98 -13.42 15.11
CA LYS A 73 25.82 -12.58 15.38
C LYS A 73 25.25 -11.98 14.09
N VAL A 74 23.92 -11.93 14.01
CA VAL A 74 23.20 -11.25 12.94
C VAL A 74 22.46 -10.08 13.55
N ASP A 75 22.93 -8.86 13.34
CA ASP A 75 22.44 -7.65 14.01
C ASP A 75 20.91 -7.49 13.99
N TYR A 76 20.25 -7.80 12.87
CA TYR A 76 18.79 -7.73 12.73
C TYR A 76 18.03 -8.65 13.71
N LEU A 77 18.66 -9.73 14.18
CA LEU A 77 18.08 -10.70 15.11
C LEU A 77 18.50 -10.47 16.55
N GLU A 78 19.43 -9.56 16.80
CA GLU A 78 19.86 -9.20 18.14
C GLU A 78 18.91 -8.14 18.72
N LEU A 79 18.64 -8.23 20.02
CA LEU A 79 17.99 -7.13 20.72
C LEU A 79 19.00 -5.97 20.75
N GLU A 80 18.67 -4.82 20.16
CA GLU A 80 19.44 -3.61 20.39
C GLU A 80 19.52 -3.41 21.90
N SER A 81 20.73 -3.55 22.45
CA SER A 81 21.00 -3.17 23.82
C SER A 81 20.80 -1.67 23.88
N GLY A 82 19.61 -1.23 24.31
CA GLY A 82 19.33 0.18 24.52
C GLY A 82 20.40 0.78 25.42
N GLU A 83 21.06 1.82 24.93
CA GLU A 83 21.71 2.82 25.79
C GLU A 83 20.65 3.73 26.42
#